data_AF-A0A9P8L294-F1
#
_entry.id   AF-A0A9P8L294-F1
#
_cell.length_a   1.000
_cell.length_b   1.000
_cell.length_c   1.000
_cell.angle_alpha   90.00
_cell.angle_beta   90.00
_cell.angle_gamma   90.00
#
_symmetry.space_group_name_H-M   'P 1'
#
loop_
_entity.id
_entity.type
_entity.pdbx_description
1 polymer ?
#
loop_
_entity_poly.entity_id
_entity_poly.type
_entity_poly.pdbx_seq_one_letter_code
_entity_poly.pdbx_strand_id
1 'polypeptide(L)'
;MNVSMAKVHQGWMPSPDCGRGTLDLLYTCCLTIFLCCWSALHMNVPADDDLKVSILARQIKWTLFCLLMPEYVSWEAVEDMWHAQILRSEFQKIPQVRDWTLAHGFLLKMGGLALKTPNGDRFRPSVSHFLSLLKANRIKMPEITKEDVEDKGKASVFVKVIALVQILWFAINIIARTTQGLPITTLELFTSAIIFCSILTYACWWNKPCGIERPFCLNTTVSIEELEKVITERPYHRFTAPGKRVALTDYNMDDDLTSMPKPPIIWMVCTVVVSSFGPWHLLGWNFYFNTATERFLWRFASFCCTVIPIVFVMSVSPLRKKGGNIGQLIFGLVGVMVLALYVLVRLYLLAESLAGLRTVPADVYQSVEWSTLIPHLGK
;
A
#
# COMPACT_ATOMS: atom_id res chain seq x y z
N MET A 1 3.82 -3.04 -52.55
CA MET A 1 4.11 -4.46 -52.24
C MET A 1 5.01 -4.45 -51.01
N ASN A 2 4.43 -4.25 -49.82
CA ASN A 2 5.18 -4.18 -48.57
C ASN A 2 5.26 -5.59 -48.01
N VAL A 3 6.39 -6.26 -48.25
CA VAL A 3 6.76 -7.45 -47.49
C VAL A 3 6.75 -7.02 -46.02
N SER A 4 5.78 -7.49 -45.25
CA SER A 4 5.84 -7.36 -43.79
C SER A 4 7.13 -8.06 -43.37
N MET A 5 8.16 -7.30 -42.98
CA MET A 5 9.29 -7.88 -42.27
C MET A 5 8.68 -8.67 -41.12
N ALA A 6 8.84 -10.00 -41.16
CA ALA A 6 8.46 -10.84 -40.04
C ALA A 6 9.18 -10.24 -38.83
N LYS A 7 8.43 -9.71 -37.86
CA LYS A 7 9.03 -9.18 -36.64
C LYS A 7 9.87 -10.30 -36.05
N VAL A 8 11.20 -10.12 -36.06
CA VAL A 8 12.12 -11.12 -35.54
C VAL A 8 11.84 -11.19 -34.04
N HIS A 9 11.48 -12.37 -33.56
CA HIS A 9 11.33 -12.60 -32.14
C HIS A 9 12.59 -13.24 -31.61
N GLN A 10 12.99 -12.86 -30.41
CA GLN A 10 14.20 -13.33 -29.77
C GLN A 10 13.90 -13.78 -28.35
N GLY A 11 14.61 -14.81 -27.91
CA GLY A 11 14.62 -15.23 -26.53
C GLY A 11 15.59 -14.39 -25.71
N TRP A 12 16.22 -15.02 -24.72
CA TRP A 12 17.06 -14.28 -23.79
C TRP A 12 18.32 -13.75 -24.47
N MET A 13 18.60 -12.46 -24.27
CA MET A 13 19.75 -11.78 -24.85
C MET A 13 20.72 -11.27 -23.77
N PRO A 14 22.05 -11.45 -23.95
CA PRO A 14 23.05 -10.93 -23.04
C PRO A 14 23.24 -9.43 -23.25
N SER A 15 23.54 -8.70 -22.18
CA SER A 15 23.72 -7.24 -22.18
C SER A 15 24.80 -6.66 -23.12
N PRO A 16 25.97 -7.30 -23.35
CA PRO A 16 27.07 -6.68 -24.09
C PRO A 16 26.75 -6.29 -25.54
N ASP A 17 25.83 -7.00 -26.20
CA ASP A 17 25.62 -6.88 -27.65
C ASP A 17 24.39 -6.05 -28.04
N CYS A 18 23.41 -5.88 -27.15
CA CYS A 18 22.13 -5.22 -27.44
C CYS A 18 21.93 -3.87 -26.72
N GLY A 19 22.84 -3.45 -25.84
CA GLY A 19 22.68 -2.23 -25.04
C GLY A 19 21.63 -2.33 -23.92
N ARG A 20 20.73 -3.33 -23.99
CA ARG A 20 19.75 -3.70 -22.98
C ARG A 20 19.49 -5.21 -23.03
N GLY A 21 20.04 -5.98 -22.08
CA GLY A 21 19.85 -7.43 -21.98
C GLY A 21 18.60 -7.85 -21.20
N THR A 22 18.28 -9.16 -21.23
CA THR A 22 17.19 -9.72 -20.41
C THR A 22 17.45 -9.54 -18.92
N LEU A 23 18.69 -9.73 -18.46
CA LEU A 23 19.03 -9.57 -17.05
C LEU A 23 18.92 -8.11 -16.59
N ASP A 24 19.22 -7.14 -17.45
CA ASP A 24 19.04 -5.71 -17.14
C ASP A 24 17.55 -5.39 -17.00
N LEU A 25 16.71 -5.92 -17.88
CA LEU A 25 15.26 -5.76 -17.83
C LEU A 25 14.67 -6.38 -16.55
N LEU A 26 15.08 -7.60 -16.22
CA LEU A 26 14.68 -8.27 -14.97
C LEU A 26 15.16 -7.49 -13.75
N TYR A 27 16.43 -7.08 -13.73
CA TYR A 27 17.00 -6.33 -12.61
C TYR A 27 16.26 -5.01 -12.39
N THR A 28 16.08 -4.21 -13.45
CA THR A 28 15.40 -2.92 -13.37
C THR A 28 13.95 -3.06 -12.93
N CYS A 29 13.20 -4.02 -13.48
CA CYS A 29 11.81 -4.28 -13.06
C CYS A 29 11.75 -4.77 -11.61
N CYS A 30 12.49 -5.83 -11.26
CA CYS A 30 12.48 -6.42 -9.92
C CYS A 30 12.95 -5.43 -8.84
N LEU A 31 14.00 -4.64 -9.11
CA LEU A 31 14.46 -3.60 -8.20
C LEU A 31 13.40 -2.53 -8.00
N THR A 32 12.77 -2.06 -9.08
CA THR A 32 11.73 -1.03 -9.01
C THR A 32 10.51 -1.53 -8.24
N ILE A 33 10.06 -2.76 -8.53
CA ILE A 33 8.98 -3.44 -7.80
C ILE A 33 9.33 -3.55 -6.32
N PHE A 34 10.53 -4.06 -5.99
CA PHE A 34 10.97 -4.21 -4.60
C PHE A 34 10.98 -2.86 -3.87
N LEU A 35 11.57 -1.82 -4.46
CA LEU A 35 11.63 -0.49 -3.85
C LEU A 35 10.23 0.09 -3.65
N CYS A 36 9.33 -0.03 -4.63
CA CYS A 36 7.93 0.40 -4.52
C CYS A 36 7.20 -0.34 -3.39
N CYS A 37 7.28 -1.67 -3.37
CA CYS A 37 6.57 -2.49 -2.40
C CYS A 37 7.15 -2.39 -0.98
N TRP A 38 8.46 -2.18 -0.84
CA TRP A 38 9.11 -2.07 0.46
C TRP A 38 8.94 -0.69 1.07
N SER A 39 9.27 0.36 0.30
CA SER A 39 9.40 1.71 0.85
C SER A 39 8.11 2.51 0.87
N ALA A 40 7.07 2.08 0.14
CA ALA A 40 5.72 2.65 0.27
C ALA A 40 5.01 2.22 1.55
N LEU A 41 5.45 1.13 2.19
CA LEU A 41 4.78 0.59 3.38
C LEU A 41 5.17 1.36 4.65
N HIS A 42 4.23 2.14 5.18
CA HIS A 42 4.36 2.76 6.49
C HIS A 42 3.71 1.86 7.54
N MET A 43 4.49 0.88 8.02
CA MET A 43 4.04 -0.10 9.01
C MET A 43 3.64 0.54 10.34
N ASN A 44 2.66 -0.06 11.01
CA ASN A 44 2.24 0.34 12.36
C ASN A 44 3.33 0.01 13.39
N VAL A 45 3.32 0.73 14.52
CA VAL A 45 4.38 0.63 15.54
C VAL A 45 4.37 -0.77 16.16
N PRO A 46 5.51 -1.49 16.16
CA PRO A 46 5.59 -2.85 16.70
C PRO A 46 5.33 -2.88 18.19
N ALA A 47 5.04 -4.05 18.74
CA ALA A 47 4.88 -4.23 20.17
C ALA A 47 6.21 -4.04 20.92
N ASP A 48 6.14 -3.73 22.22
CA ASP A 48 7.32 -3.41 23.01
C ASP A 48 8.23 -4.63 23.24
N ASP A 49 7.67 -5.84 23.20
CA ASP A 49 8.35 -7.14 23.34
C ASP A 49 8.66 -7.82 22.01
N ASP A 50 8.38 -7.18 20.87
CA ASP A 50 8.69 -7.76 19.57
C ASP A 50 10.20 -7.90 19.33
N LEU A 51 10.60 -9.10 18.94
CA LEU A 51 11.94 -9.35 18.43
C LEU A 51 12.13 -8.67 17.07
N LYS A 52 13.35 -8.17 16.79
CA LYS A 52 13.70 -7.56 15.49
C LYS A 52 13.40 -8.48 14.30
N VAL A 53 13.57 -9.79 14.47
CA VAL A 53 13.24 -10.80 13.45
C VAL A 53 11.74 -10.83 13.17
N SER A 54 10.89 -10.72 14.20
CA SER A 54 9.43 -10.65 14.03
C SER A 54 9.01 -9.38 13.29
N ILE A 55 9.66 -8.25 13.58
CA ILE A 55 9.43 -6.97 12.88
C ILE A 55 9.80 -7.12 11.40
N LEU A 56 10.99 -7.65 11.11
CA LEU A 56 11.46 -7.87 9.74
C LEU A 56 10.56 -8.87 8.99
N ALA A 57 10.17 -9.99 9.61
CA ALA A 57 9.29 -10.98 9.01
C ALA A 57 7.93 -10.38 8.64
N ARG A 58 7.39 -9.47 9.47
CA ARG A 58 6.15 -8.74 9.16
C ARG A 58 6.35 -7.76 8.02
N GLN A 59 7.46 -7.03 7.97
CA GLN A 59 7.80 -6.15 6.85
C GLN A 59 7.86 -6.95 5.54
N ILE A 60 8.53 -8.11 5.53
CA ILE A 60 8.61 -8.99 4.36
C ILE A 60 7.22 -9.50 3.96
N LYS A 61 6.41 -9.97 4.93
CA LYS A 61 5.04 -10.43 4.68
C LYS A 61 4.21 -9.36 3.98
N TRP A 62 4.25 -8.13 4.49
CA TRP A 62 3.48 -7.02 3.91
C TRP A 62 4.07 -6.52 2.58
N THR A 63 5.38 -6.63 2.37
CA THR A 63 6.01 -6.36 1.07
C THR A 63 5.53 -7.35 0.02
N LEU A 64 5.47 -8.65 0.35
CA LEU A 64 4.92 -9.69 -0.53
C LEU A 64 3.42 -9.51 -0.77
N PHE A 65 2.67 -9.10 0.26
CA PHE A 65 1.27 -8.74 0.10
C PHE A 65 1.10 -7.55 -0.84
N CYS A 66 1.93 -6.51 -0.71
CA CYS A 66 1.94 -5.34 -1.58
C CYS A 66 2.32 -5.70 -3.03
N LEU A 67 3.19 -6.69 -3.25
CA LEU A 67 3.49 -7.21 -4.59
C LEU A 67 2.25 -7.82 -5.25
N LEU A 68 1.44 -8.57 -4.48
CA LEU A 68 0.25 -9.24 -5.01
C LEU A 68 -0.97 -8.31 -5.11
N MET A 69 -1.11 -7.38 -4.17
CA MET A 69 -2.30 -6.53 -4.01
C MET A 69 -1.93 -5.08 -3.66
N PRO A 70 -1.15 -4.38 -4.50
CA PRO A 70 -0.72 -3.01 -4.23
C PRO A 70 -1.89 -2.02 -4.19
N GLU A 71 -2.97 -2.26 -4.95
CA GLU A 71 -4.20 -1.47 -4.95
C GLU A 71 -4.98 -1.57 -3.64
N TYR A 72 -4.91 -2.73 -2.95
CA TYR A 72 -5.44 -2.85 -1.60
C TYR A 72 -4.63 -1.98 -0.62
N VAL A 73 -3.30 -1.95 -0.76
CA VAL A 73 -2.46 -1.07 0.06
C VAL A 73 -2.78 0.40 -0.20
N SER A 74 -2.99 0.79 -1.47
CA SER A 74 -3.43 2.15 -1.81
C SER A 74 -4.83 2.47 -1.26
N TRP A 75 -5.76 1.51 -1.26
CA TRP A 75 -7.05 1.66 -0.59
C TRP A 75 -6.84 1.93 0.89
N GLU A 76 -6.09 1.07 1.59
CA GLU A 76 -5.80 1.23 3.01
C GLU A 76 -5.22 2.61 3.29
N ALA A 77 -4.35 3.12 2.42
CA ALA A 77 -3.79 4.46 2.54
C ALA A 77 -4.84 5.58 2.42
N VAL A 78 -5.82 5.45 1.52
CA VAL A 78 -6.97 6.37 1.42
C VAL A 78 -7.82 6.35 2.69
N GLU A 79 -8.11 5.16 3.23
CA GLU A 79 -8.88 5.04 4.48
C GLU A 79 -8.13 5.61 5.67
N ASP A 80 -6.82 5.36 5.74
CA ASP A 80 -5.91 5.95 6.69
C ASP A 80 -5.96 7.47 6.65
N MET A 81 -5.85 8.05 5.46
CA MET A 81 -5.90 9.50 5.29
C MET A 81 -7.25 10.08 5.71
N TRP A 82 -8.36 9.44 5.34
CA TRP A 82 -9.70 9.85 5.75
C TRP A 82 -9.87 9.83 7.28
N HIS A 83 -9.46 8.74 7.93
CA HIS A 83 -9.54 8.65 9.39
C HIS A 83 -8.63 9.67 10.09
N ALA A 84 -7.42 9.90 9.58
CA ALA A 84 -6.52 10.93 10.12
C ALA A 84 -7.10 12.35 9.99
N GLN A 85 -7.82 12.64 8.90
CA GLN A 85 -8.52 13.91 8.71
C GLN A 85 -9.65 14.11 9.73
N ILE A 86 -10.44 13.07 9.97
CA ILE A 86 -11.47 13.08 11.02
C ILE A 86 -10.82 13.37 12.39
N LEU A 87 -9.74 12.66 12.73
CA LEU A 87 -9.06 12.87 14.00
C LEU A 87 -8.51 14.27 14.16
N ARG A 88 -7.91 14.82 13.10
CA ARG A 88 -7.47 16.22 13.10
C ARG A 88 -8.63 17.17 13.42
N SER A 89 -9.81 16.93 12.85
CA SER A 89 -10.99 17.77 13.14
C SER A 89 -11.47 17.63 14.58
N GLU A 90 -11.31 16.47 15.21
CA GLU A 90 -11.60 16.28 16.64
C GLU A 90 -10.56 16.95 17.54
N PHE A 91 -9.27 16.87 17.20
CA PHE A 91 -8.20 17.52 17.95
C PHE A 91 -8.34 19.05 17.97
N GLN A 92 -8.76 19.65 16.85
CA GLN A 92 -9.01 21.09 16.76
C GLN A 92 -10.09 21.59 17.73
N LYS A 93 -10.98 20.71 18.21
CA LYS A 93 -12.02 21.04 19.19
C LYS A 93 -11.50 20.99 20.64
N ILE A 94 -10.31 20.45 20.87
CA ILE A 94 -9.74 20.22 22.20
C ILE A 94 -8.57 21.19 22.42
N PRO A 95 -8.64 22.10 23.41
CA PRO A 95 -7.60 23.11 23.62
C PRO A 95 -6.18 22.56 23.77
N GLN A 96 -5.99 21.43 24.46
CA GLN A 96 -4.64 20.90 24.74
C GLN A 96 -3.91 20.36 23.51
N VAL A 97 -4.64 20.01 22.45
CA VAL A 97 -4.09 19.38 21.22
C VAL A 97 -4.56 20.09 19.96
N ARG A 98 -4.99 21.34 20.08
CA ARG A 98 -5.59 22.11 18.98
C ARG A 98 -4.68 22.20 17.75
N ASP A 99 -3.37 22.25 17.99
CA ASP A 99 -2.34 22.39 16.95
C ASP A 99 -1.86 21.04 16.38
N TRP A 100 -2.44 19.92 16.84
CA TRP A 100 -2.09 18.60 16.34
C TRP A 100 -2.48 18.45 14.86
N THR A 101 -1.49 18.05 14.08
CA THR A 101 -1.58 17.90 12.62
C THR A 101 -2.06 16.50 12.20
N LEU A 102 -2.19 16.27 10.89
CA LEU A 102 -2.48 14.94 10.33
C LEU A 102 -1.48 13.87 10.80
N ALA A 103 -0.20 14.24 10.96
CA ALA A 103 0.83 13.34 11.43
C ALA A 103 0.54 12.77 12.83
N HIS A 104 -0.03 13.58 13.72
CA HIS A 104 -0.44 13.14 15.06
C HIS A 104 -1.65 12.20 15.02
N GLY A 105 -2.60 12.44 14.09
CA GLY A 105 -3.72 11.52 13.83
C GLY A 105 -3.25 10.16 13.34
N PHE A 106 -2.32 10.14 12.38
CA PHE A 106 -1.66 8.92 11.94
C PHE A 106 -0.90 8.23 13.07
N LEU A 107 -0.12 8.98 13.84
CA LEU A 107 0.67 8.47 14.97
C LEU A 107 -0.21 7.77 16.00
N LEU A 108 -1.35 8.38 16.38
CA LEU A 108 -2.31 7.75 17.29
C LEU A 108 -2.89 6.46 16.69
N LYS A 109 -3.33 6.50 15.43
CA LYS A 109 -3.94 5.37 14.73
C LYS A 109 -2.99 4.17 14.59
N MET A 110 -1.72 4.43 14.30
CA MET A 110 -0.69 3.41 14.12
C MET A 110 -0.09 2.89 15.43
N GLY A 111 -0.61 3.33 16.59
CA GLY A 111 -0.14 2.91 17.90
C GLY A 111 1.17 3.53 18.37
N GLY A 112 1.54 4.68 17.80
CA GLY A 112 2.73 5.44 18.17
C GLY A 112 2.61 6.25 19.47
N LEU A 113 1.47 6.23 20.15
CA LEU A 113 1.28 6.82 21.48
C LEU A 113 0.99 5.72 22.51
N ALA A 114 1.69 5.75 23.63
CA ALA A 114 1.47 4.88 24.79
C ALA A 114 1.23 5.72 26.04
N LEU A 115 0.36 5.25 26.93
CA LEU A 115 0.09 5.88 28.22
C LEU A 115 0.78 5.10 29.33
N LYS A 116 1.40 5.81 30.26
CA LYS A 116 2.03 5.29 31.47
C LYS A 116 1.23 5.70 32.69
N THR A 117 0.80 4.73 33.49
CA THR A 117 0.06 4.96 34.74
C THR A 117 0.99 5.40 35.88
N PRO A 118 0.45 5.95 36.97
CA PRO A 118 1.25 6.28 38.16
C PRO A 118 1.95 5.06 38.76
N ASN A 119 1.37 3.87 38.61
CA ASN A 119 1.92 2.60 39.11
C ASN A 119 3.05 2.05 38.23
N GLY A 120 3.33 2.68 37.09
CA GLY A 120 4.40 2.30 36.17
C GLY A 120 3.96 1.45 34.99
N ASP A 121 2.71 0.98 34.97
CA ASP A 121 2.14 0.19 33.87
C ASP A 121 2.07 1.01 32.59
N ARG A 122 2.23 0.35 31.45
CA ARG A 122 2.14 0.96 30.13
C ARG A 122 1.13 0.24 29.26
N PHE A 123 0.34 1.01 28.51
CA PHE A 123 -0.60 0.46 27.54
C PHE A 123 -0.80 1.42 26.36
N ARG A 124 -1.31 0.90 25.24
CA ARG A 124 -1.65 1.71 24.06
C ARG A 124 -3.17 1.96 24.06
N PRO A 125 -3.63 3.22 24.14
CA PRO A 125 -5.06 3.50 24.11
C PRO A 125 -5.60 3.33 22.69
N SER A 126 -6.86 2.93 22.59
CA SER A 126 -7.62 3.15 21.36
C SER A 126 -7.82 4.66 21.15
N VAL A 127 -8.17 5.05 19.92
CA VAL A 127 -8.52 6.43 19.60
C VAL A 127 -9.58 7.00 20.54
N SER A 128 -10.67 6.25 20.80
CA SER A 128 -11.77 6.72 21.65
C SER A 128 -11.33 6.89 23.09
N HIS A 129 -10.61 5.92 23.65
CA HIS A 129 -10.07 6.01 25.01
C HIS A 129 -9.11 7.18 25.16
N PHE A 130 -8.24 7.40 24.17
CA PHE A 130 -7.33 8.53 24.16
C PHE A 130 -8.10 9.86 24.19
N LEU A 131 -9.08 10.03 23.29
CA LEU A 131 -9.89 11.25 23.23
C LEU A 131 -10.72 11.48 24.51
N SER A 132 -11.28 10.43 25.10
CA SER A 132 -12.06 10.52 26.35
C SER A 132 -11.20 10.95 27.53
N LEU A 133 -10.02 10.33 27.70
CA LEU A 133 -9.07 10.71 28.75
C LEU A 133 -8.54 12.12 28.56
N LEU A 134 -8.33 12.53 27.32
CA LEU A 134 -7.87 13.87 26.98
C LEU A 134 -8.91 14.93 27.34
N LYS A 135 -10.17 14.72 26.93
CA LYS A 135 -11.31 15.60 27.27
C LYS A 135 -11.54 15.68 28.78
N ALA A 136 -11.28 14.58 29.51
CA ALA A 136 -11.36 14.54 30.97
C ALA A 136 -10.15 15.16 31.70
N ASN A 137 -9.19 15.79 31.00
CA ASN A 137 -7.95 16.34 31.57
C ASN A 137 -7.12 15.30 32.35
N ARG A 138 -7.17 14.02 31.95
CA ARG A 138 -6.48 12.92 32.64
C ARG A 138 -5.12 12.55 32.04
N ILE A 139 -4.77 13.12 30.89
CA ILE A 139 -3.47 12.93 30.25
C ILE A 139 -2.64 14.19 30.44
N LYS A 140 -1.42 14.04 30.96
CA LYS A 140 -0.43 15.12 30.94
C LYS A 140 0.22 15.13 29.57
N MET A 141 -0.21 16.05 28.71
CA MET A 141 0.38 16.21 27.39
C MET A 141 1.78 16.85 27.48
N PRO A 142 2.85 16.16 27.05
CA PRO A 142 4.09 16.83 26.72
C PRO A 142 3.93 17.59 25.39
N GLU A 143 4.76 18.59 25.15
CA GLU A 143 4.96 19.14 23.81
C GLU A 143 5.59 18.04 22.94
N ILE A 144 4.77 17.25 22.25
CA ILE A 144 5.26 16.42 21.14
C ILE A 144 5.35 17.34 19.94
N THR A 145 6.55 17.78 19.61
CA THR A 145 6.72 18.60 18.40
C THR A 145 6.66 17.71 17.17
N LYS A 146 6.28 18.30 16.03
CA LYS A 146 6.36 17.61 14.73
C LYS A 146 7.79 17.13 14.43
N GLU A 147 8.78 17.88 14.91
CA GLU A 147 10.21 17.61 14.74
C GLU A 147 10.64 16.33 15.48
N ASP A 148 10.12 16.08 16.68
CA ASP A 148 10.39 14.84 17.43
C ASP A 148 9.86 13.58 16.72
N VAL A 149 8.78 13.74 15.95
CA VAL A 149 8.18 12.67 15.15
C VAL A 149 8.97 12.44 13.87
N GLU A 150 9.47 13.50 13.23
CA GLU A 150 10.24 13.44 11.99
C GLU A 150 11.69 12.96 12.20
N ASP A 151 12.32 13.29 13.33
CA ASP A 151 13.71 12.92 13.64
C ASP A 151 13.93 11.40 13.70
N LYS A 152 12.93 10.66 14.18
CA LYS A 152 12.97 9.17 14.24
C LYS A 152 12.89 8.50 12.87
N GLY A 153 12.48 9.21 11.82
CA GLY A 153 12.21 8.65 10.49
C GLY A 153 13.36 8.73 9.49
N LYS A 154 14.53 9.28 9.85
CA LYS A 154 15.61 9.63 8.90
C LYS A 154 16.08 8.50 7.98
N ALA A 155 16.25 7.28 8.50
CA ALA A 155 16.65 6.13 7.68
C ALA A 155 15.60 5.76 6.61
N SER A 156 14.31 6.01 6.89
CA SER A 156 13.22 5.77 5.93
C SER A 156 13.22 6.79 4.79
N VAL A 157 13.69 8.02 5.03
CA VAL A 157 13.75 9.08 4.02
C VAL A 157 14.75 8.72 2.93
N PHE A 158 15.92 8.18 3.29
CA PHE A 158 16.94 7.77 2.33
C PHE A 158 16.42 6.71 1.34
N VAL A 159 15.75 5.67 1.85
CA VAL A 159 15.17 4.61 0.99
C VAL A 159 14.09 5.17 0.07
N LYS A 160 13.26 6.11 0.56
CA LYS A 160 12.23 6.78 -0.26
C LYS A 160 12.83 7.61 -1.38
N VAL A 161 13.92 8.34 -1.13
CA VAL A 161 14.61 9.11 -2.17
C VAL A 161 15.13 8.18 -3.27
N ILE A 162 15.75 7.05 -2.90
CA ILE A 162 16.21 6.04 -3.88
C ILE A 162 15.03 5.50 -4.68
N ALA A 163 13.92 5.15 -4.01
CA ALA A 163 12.73 4.65 -4.68
C ALA A 163 12.15 5.67 -5.67
N LEU A 164 12.06 6.96 -5.28
CA LEU A 164 11.56 8.02 -6.16
C LEU A 164 12.46 8.23 -7.38
N VAL A 165 13.78 8.22 -7.21
CA VAL A 165 14.73 8.32 -8.32
C VAL A 165 14.57 7.12 -9.27
N GLN A 166 14.46 5.90 -8.72
CA GLN A 166 14.26 4.69 -9.51
C GLN A 166 12.92 4.72 -10.27
N ILE A 167 11.82 5.13 -9.61
CA ILE A 167 10.50 5.28 -10.21
C ILE A 167 10.54 6.30 -11.36
N LEU A 168 11.13 7.47 -11.12
CA LEU A 168 11.23 8.52 -12.12
C LEU A 168 12.05 8.06 -13.32
N TRP A 169 13.20 7.43 -13.07
CA TRP A 169 14.04 6.89 -14.13
C TRP A 169 13.32 5.80 -14.93
N PHE A 170 12.62 4.88 -14.27
CA PHE A 170 11.83 3.84 -14.93
C PHE A 170 10.73 4.44 -15.80
N ALA A 171 9.95 5.39 -15.27
CA ALA A 171 8.89 6.07 -16.00
C ALA A 171 9.42 6.83 -17.22
N ILE A 172 10.53 7.55 -17.07
CA ILE A 172 11.21 8.25 -18.17
C ILE A 172 11.60 7.25 -19.29
N ASN A 173 12.15 6.09 -18.94
CA ASN A 173 12.49 5.06 -19.93
C ASN A 173 11.24 4.51 -20.64
N ILE A 174 10.16 4.20 -19.92
CA ILE A 174 8.91 3.70 -20.53
C ILE A 174 8.30 4.72 -21.49
N ILE A 175 8.27 6.00 -21.09
CA ILE A 175 7.77 7.09 -21.94
C ILE A 175 8.64 7.22 -23.18
N ALA A 176 9.96 7.29 -23.02
CA ALA A 176 10.91 7.41 -24.13
C ALA A 176 10.78 6.26 -25.14
N ARG A 177 10.68 5.01 -24.66
CA ARG A 177 10.41 3.83 -25.50
C ARG A 177 9.12 3.98 -26.29
N THR A 178 8.04 4.40 -25.62
CA THR A 178 6.73 4.62 -26.26
C THR A 178 6.83 5.68 -27.36
N THR A 179 7.54 6.80 -27.11
CA THR A 179 7.70 7.87 -28.10
C THR A 179 8.53 7.46 -29.31
N GLN A 180 9.46 6.52 -29.15
CA GLN A 180 10.26 5.95 -30.23
C GLN A 180 9.59 4.74 -30.90
N GLY A 181 8.36 4.38 -30.50
CA GLY A 181 7.64 3.22 -31.04
C GLY A 181 8.25 1.88 -30.63
N LEU A 182 9.12 1.86 -29.62
CA LEU A 182 9.74 0.64 -29.10
C LEU A 182 8.75 -0.13 -28.22
N PRO A 183 8.72 -1.48 -28.32
CA PRO A 183 7.81 -2.29 -27.54
C PRO A 183 8.16 -2.26 -26.05
N ILE A 184 7.12 -2.37 -25.22
CA ILE A 184 7.18 -2.53 -23.77
C ILE A 184 6.79 -3.96 -23.44
N THR A 185 7.49 -4.59 -22.52
CA THR A 185 7.19 -5.96 -22.06
C THR A 185 6.01 -6.00 -21.11
N THR A 186 5.40 -7.17 -20.96
CA THR A 186 4.37 -7.43 -19.94
C THR A 186 4.90 -7.18 -18.52
N LEU A 187 6.18 -7.49 -18.24
CA LEU A 187 6.82 -7.20 -16.96
C LEU A 187 7.00 -5.71 -16.68
N GLU A 188 7.39 -4.93 -17.68
CA GLU A 188 7.48 -3.47 -17.55
C GLU A 188 6.11 -2.84 -17.30
N LEU A 189 5.06 -3.37 -17.95
CA LEU A 189 3.69 -2.95 -17.75
C LEU A 189 3.20 -3.29 -16.33
N PHE A 190 3.49 -4.50 -15.85
CA PHE A 190 3.20 -4.93 -14.47
C PHE A 190 3.91 -4.02 -13.46
N THR A 191 5.19 -3.71 -13.70
CA THR A 191 5.98 -2.78 -12.88
C THR A 191 5.36 -1.39 -12.86
N SER A 192 4.90 -0.89 -14.01
CA SER A 192 4.23 0.42 -14.12
C SER A 192 2.93 0.48 -13.31
N ALA A 193 2.16 -0.62 -13.27
CA ALA A 193 0.98 -0.72 -12.43
C ALA A 193 1.31 -0.64 -10.93
N ILE A 194 2.41 -1.28 -10.50
CA ILE A 194 2.90 -1.18 -9.11
C ILE A 194 3.37 0.23 -8.78
N ILE A 195 4.11 0.88 -9.71
CA ILE A 195 4.54 2.28 -9.56
C ILE A 195 3.32 3.18 -9.34
N PHE A 196 2.27 3.01 -10.14
CA PHE A 196 1.05 3.81 -10.03
C PHE A 196 0.41 3.69 -8.63
N CYS A 197 0.22 2.46 -8.13
CA CYS A 197 -0.29 2.24 -6.78
C CYS A 197 0.66 2.80 -5.70
N SER A 198 1.97 2.64 -5.87
CA SER A 198 2.98 3.18 -4.96
C SER A 198 2.89 4.70 -4.84
N ILE A 199 2.73 5.42 -5.95
CA ILE A 199 2.54 6.88 -5.98
C ILE A 199 1.28 7.29 -5.21
N LEU A 200 0.14 6.60 -5.44
CA LEU A 200 -1.10 6.87 -4.70
C LEU A 200 -0.94 6.64 -3.19
N THR A 201 -0.27 5.54 -2.82
CA THR A 201 0.04 5.21 -1.43
C THR A 201 0.91 6.29 -0.79
N TYR A 202 1.98 6.72 -1.45
CA TYR A 202 2.83 7.81 -0.95
C TYR A 202 2.08 9.13 -0.80
N ALA A 203 1.21 9.48 -1.74
CA ALA A 203 0.44 10.71 -1.65
C ALA A 203 -0.47 10.71 -0.42
N CYS A 204 -1.15 9.58 -0.14
CA CYS A 204 -2.03 9.45 1.01
C CYS A 204 -1.27 9.39 2.35
N TRP A 205 -0.09 8.75 2.35
CA TRP A 205 0.75 8.57 3.54
C TRP A 205 1.89 9.58 3.66
N TRP A 206 1.87 10.68 2.91
CA TRP A 206 2.92 11.68 2.95
C TRP A 206 3.19 12.19 4.37
N ASN A 207 2.12 12.41 5.14
CA ASN A 207 2.19 12.87 6.53
C ASN A 207 2.18 11.73 7.56
N LYS A 208 2.10 10.46 7.14
CA LYS A 208 2.11 9.31 8.05
C LYS A 208 3.56 9.04 8.46
N PRO A 209 3.90 9.09 9.76
CA PRO A 209 5.26 8.79 10.20
C PRO A 209 5.68 7.37 9.80
N CYS A 210 6.95 7.18 9.49
CA CYS A 210 7.50 5.91 9.03
C CYS A 210 8.75 5.55 9.84
N GLY A 211 8.94 4.27 10.13
CA GLY A 211 10.11 3.79 10.88
C GLY A 211 10.06 4.03 12.39
N ILE A 212 8.88 4.26 12.96
CA ILE A 212 8.74 4.38 14.42
C ILE A 212 8.77 2.99 15.05
N GLU A 213 9.89 2.64 15.69
CA GLU A 213 10.04 1.36 16.38
C GLU A 213 9.47 1.38 17.81
N ARG A 214 9.39 2.55 18.45
CA ARG A 214 8.90 2.69 19.84
C ARG A 214 7.90 3.84 19.98
N PRO A 215 6.80 3.62 20.71
CA PRO A 215 5.79 4.65 20.91
C PRO A 215 6.31 5.79 21.81
N PHE A 216 5.75 6.97 21.64
CA PHE A 216 5.93 8.09 22.56
C PHE A 216 5.09 7.85 23.81
N CYS A 217 5.74 7.89 24.97
CA CYS A 217 5.10 7.60 26.25
C CYS A 217 4.60 8.90 26.90
N LEU A 218 3.30 8.95 27.22
CA LEU A 218 2.67 10.07 27.93
C LEU A 218 2.22 9.59 29.32
N ASN A 219 2.23 10.48 30.31
CA ASN A 219 1.79 10.13 31.65
C ASN A 219 0.28 10.36 31.78
N THR A 220 -0.44 9.38 32.33
CA THR A 220 -1.86 9.50 32.70
C THR A 220 -2.01 9.48 34.21
N THR A 221 -3.04 10.15 34.72
CA THR A 221 -3.39 10.11 36.16
C THR A 221 -4.26 8.92 36.53
N VAL A 222 -4.75 8.16 35.54
CA VAL A 222 -5.73 7.06 35.73
C VAL A 222 -5.00 5.73 35.84
N SER A 223 -5.44 4.87 36.77
CA SER A 223 -4.94 3.49 36.88
C SER A 223 -5.58 2.59 35.82
N ILE A 224 -4.95 1.45 35.52
CA ILE A 224 -5.55 0.45 34.61
C ILE A 224 -6.88 -0.06 35.17
N GLU A 225 -6.98 -0.28 36.48
CA GLU A 225 -8.20 -0.76 37.14
C GLU A 225 -9.37 0.22 37.00
N GLU A 226 -9.12 1.53 37.09
CA GLU A 226 -10.14 2.56 36.91
C GLU A 226 -10.58 2.64 35.44
N LEU A 227 -9.64 2.48 34.50
CA LEU A 227 -9.94 2.38 33.08
C LEU A 227 -10.78 1.13 32.75
N GLU A 228 -10.42 -0.03 33.28
CA GLU A 228 -11.15 -1.28 33.08
C GLU A 228 -12.59 -1.21 33.63
N LYS A 229 -12.80 -0.48 34.74
CA LYS A 229 -14.14 -0.24 35.31
C LYS A 229 -15.01 0.63 34.40
N VAL A 230 -14.44 1.66 33.76
CA VAL A 230 -15.16 2.49 32.77
C VAL A 230 -15.47 1.71 31.49
N ILE A 231 -14.72 0.65 31.19
CA ILE A 231 -14.83 -0.17 29.97
C ILE A 231 -15.87 -1.31 30.08
N THR A 232 -16.58 -1.42 31.21
CA THR A 232 -17.48 -2.53 31.52
C THR A 232 -18.64 -2.76 30.54
N GLU A 233 -18.95 -1.83 29.63
CA GLU A 233 -20.06 -2.01 28.69
C GLU A 233 -19.69 -2.69 27.36
N ARG A 234 -18.40 -2.77 26.96
CA ARG A 234 -18.00 -3.37 25.66
C ARG A 234 -16.62 -4.05 25.69
N PRO A 235 -16.55 -5.37 25.94
CA PRO A 235 -15.30 -6.11 26.18
C PRO A 235 -14.36 -6.24 24.98
N TYR A 236 -14.81 -5.91 23.76
CA TYR A 236 -13.98 -5.97 22.55
C TYR A 236 -13.05 -4.75 22.37
N HIS A 237 -13.24 -3.65 23.12
CA HIS A 237 -12.36 -2.47 23.10
C HIS A 237 -11.17 -2.57 24.05
N ARG A 238 -10.85 -3.78 24.54
CA ARG A 238 -9.75 -4.02 25.47
C ARG A 238 -8.50 -3.29 24.99
N PHE A 239 -7.85 -2.56 25.90
CA PHE A 239 -6.48 -2.08 25.69
C PHE A 239 -5.69 -3.20 25.05
N THR A 240 -5.14 -2.95 23.86
CA THR A 240 -4.16 -3.86 23.32
C THR A 240 -3.04 -3.85 24.35
N ALA A 241 -2.91 -4.96 25.10
CA ALA A 241 -1.74 -5.19 25.92
C ALA A 241 -0.52 -4.85 25.05
N PRO A 242 0.56 -4.27 25.61
CA PRO A 242 1.71 -3.77 24.84
C PRO A 242 2.38 -4.77 23.86
N GLY A 243 1.88 -6.01 23.78
CA GLY A 243 2.36 -7.14 22.97
C GLY A 243 1.48 -7.66 21.82
N LYS A 244 0.22 -7.23 21.62
CA LYS A 244 -0.65 -7.89 20.62
C LYS A 244 -1.35 -6.93 19.67
N ARG A 245 -0.67 -6.60 18.56
CA ARG A 245 -1.18 -6.51 17.15
C ARG A 245 -0.33 -5.53 16.31
N VAL A 246 0.26 -6.02 15.21
CA VAL A 246 1.26 -5.32 14.36
C VAL A 246 1.06 -5.63 12.87
N ALA A 247 -0.17 -5.93 12.46
CA ALA A 247 -0.52 -5.92 11.05
C ALA A 247 -0.65 -4.48 10.55
N LEU A 248 -0.47 -4.24 9.25
CA LEU A 248 -0.75 -2.93 8.62
C LEU A 248 -2.21 -2.49 8.88
N THR A 249 -3.11 -3.47 8.96
CA THR A 249 -4.54 -3.35 9.24
C THR A 249 -4.88 -3.35 10.74
N ASP A 250 -3.92 -3.63 11.62
CA ASP A 250 -4.13 -3.62 13.06
C ASP A 250 -4.01 -2.16 13.56
N TYR A 251 -5.09 -1.42 13.42
CA TYR A 251 -5.17 -0.05 13.89
C TYR A 251 -5.68 0.02 15.32
N ASN A 252 -5.23 1.03 16.08
CA ASN A 252 -5.81 1.38 17.38
C ASN A 252 -7.15 2.12 17.24
N MET A 253 -7.97 1.73 16.26
CA MET A 253 -9.28 2.34 16.03
C MET A 253 -10.38 1.63 16.82
N ASP A 254 -11.33 2.43 17.26
CA ASP A 254 -12.59 1.95 17.80
C ASP A 254 -13.53 1.50 16.66
N ASP A 255 -14.33 0.46 16.90
CA ASP A 255 -15.40 0.02 15.98
C ASP A 255 -16.38 1.15 15.68
N ASP A 256 -16.60 2.07 16.62
CA ASP A 256 -17.47 3.23 16.40
C ASP A 256 -16.90 4.19 15.33
N LEU A 257 -15.58 4.38 15.26
CA LEU A 257 -14.96 5.19 14.20
C LEU A 257 -14.88 4.45 12.87
N THR A 258 -14.62 3.14 12.86
CA THR A 258 -14.57 2.34 11.62
C THR A 258 -15.97 2.12 11.02
N SER A 259 -17.01 2.21 11.85
CA SER A 259 -18.41 2.11 11.44
C SER A 259 -19.04 3.44 11.03
N MET A 260 -18.33 4.57 11.19
CA MET A 260 -18.82 5.85 10.72
C MET A 260 -19.15 5.81 9.23
N PRO A 261 -20.31 6.37 8.81
CA PRO A 261 -20.73 6.32 7.42
C PRO A 261 -19.75 7.11 6.56
N LYS A 262 -18.97 6.39 5.75
CA LYS A 262 -18.09 7.00 4.74
C LYS A 262 -18.96 7.78 3.75
N PRO A 263 -18.65 9.07 3.48
CA PRO A 263 -19.40 9.84 2.50
C PRO A 263 -19.25 9.19 1.11
N PRO A 264 -20.23 9.38 0.20
CA PRO A 264 -20.22 8.74 -1.11
C PRO A 264 -18.93 8.98 -1.91
N ILE A 265 -18.34 10.17 -1.75
CA ILE A 265 -17.08 10.52 -2.41
C ILE A 265 -15.91 9.60 -2.00
N ILE A 266 -15.83 9.20 -0.72
CA ILE A 266 -14.77 8.31 -0.25
C ILE A 266 -14.99 6.90 -0.78
N TRP A 267 -16.24 6.42 -0.84
CA TRP A 267 -16.57 5.15 -1.51
C TRP A 267 -16.18 5.16 -2.99
N MET A 268 -16.44 6.26 -3.69
CA MET A 268 -16.08 6.43 -5.09
C MET A 268 -14.56 6.39 -5.26
N VAL A 269 -13.81 7.13 -4.43
CA VAL A 269 -12.34 7.14 -4.46
C VAL A 269 -11.77 5.75 -4.17
N CYS A 270 -12.22 5.05 -3.13
CA CYS A 270 -11.78 3.69 -2.82
C CYS A 270 -12.07 2.71 -3.99
N THR A 271 -13.24 2.83 -4.62
CA THR A 271 -13.61 2.00 -5.78
C THR A 271 -12.70 2.27 -6.98
N VAL A 272 -12.38 3.54 -7.25
CA VAL A 272 -11.46 3.92 -8.34
C VAL A 272 -10.05 3.39 -8.05
N VAL A 273 -9.55 3.57 -6.82
CA VAL A 273 -8.22 3.11 -6.43
C VAL A 273 -8.10 1.60 -6.56
N VAL A 274 -9.05 0.83 -6.02
CA VAL A 274 -8.98 -0.64 -6.07
C VAL A 274 -9.12 -1.20 -7.48
N SER A 275 -9.87 -0.51 -8.34
CA SER A 275 -10.10 -0.97 -9.72
C SER A 275 -9.02 -0.53 -10.70
N SER A 276 -8.18 0.44 -10.34
CA SER A 276 -7.19 1.03 -11.24
C SER A 276 -6.05 0.10 -11.68
N PHE A 277 -5.74 -0.97 -10.93
CA PHE A 277 -4.61 -1.84 -11.26
C PHE A 277 -4.87 -2.73 -12.49
N GLY A 278 -6.06 -3.33 -12.58
CA GLY A 278 -6.45 -4.19 -13.70
C GLY A 278 -6.34 -3.50 -15.08
N PRO A 279 -6.84 -2.25 -15.24
CA PRO A 279 -6.73 -1.46 -16.47
C PRO A 279 -5.31 -1.30 -17.01
N TRP A 280 -4.27 -1.25 -16.16
CA TRP A 280 -2.89 -1.23 -16.64
C TRP A 280 -2.56 -2.46 -17.49
N HIS A 281 -3.08 -3.63 -17.14
CA HIS A 281 -2.82 -4.88 -17.86
C HIS A 281 -3.62 -4.96 -19.16
N LEU A 282 -4.78 -4.29 -19.21
CA LEU A 282 -5.57 -4.13 -20.42
C LEU A 282 -4.84 -3.29 -21.49
N LEU A 283 -3.91 -2.41 -21.12
CA LEU A 283 -3.06 -1.72 -22.11
C LEU A 283 -2.23 -2.71 -22.95
N GLY A 284 -1.89 -3.87 -22.37
CA GLY A 284 -1.22 -4.97 -23.05
C GLY A 284 -2.12 -5.84 -23.93
N TRP A 285 -3.37 -5.42 -24.22
CA TRP A 285 -4.35 -6.25 -24.94
C TRP A 285 -3.86 -6.78 -26.29
N ASN A 286 -3.05 -5.97 -26.99
CA ASN A 286 -2.50 -6.27 -28.31
C ASN A 286 -1.03 -6.69 -28.27
N PHE A 287 -0.49 -7.00 -27.08
CA PHE A 287 0.87 -7.52 -26.98
C PHE A 287 1.00 -8.88 -27.67
N TYR A 288 2.22 -9.19 -28.07
CA TYR A 288 2.58 -10.50 -28.57
C TYR A 288 2.64 -11.50 -27.41
N PHE A 289 2.17 -12.72 -27.68
CA PHE A 289 2.25 -13.88 -26.79
C PHE A 289 2.56 -15.10 -27.66
N ASN A 290 3.23 -16.12 -27.10
CA ASN A 290 3.71 -17.25 -27.88
C ASN A 290 2.58 -18.13 -28.37
N THR A 291 1.55 -18.29 -27.54
CA THR A 291 0.39 -19.11 -27.85
C THR A 291 -0.90 -18.29 -27.83
N ALA A 292 -1.90 -18.75 -28.58
CA ALA A 292 -3.25 -18.21 -28.49
C ALA A 292 -3.82 -18.36 -27.07
N THR A 293 -3.45 -19.43 -26.36
CA THR A 293 -3.85 -19.70 -24.98
C THR A 293 -3.28 -18.66 -24.02
N GLU A 294 -1.97 -18.38 -24.06
CA GLU A 294 -1.34 -17.33 -23.23
C GLU A 294 -2.00 -15.96 -23.50
N ARG A 295 -2.25 -15.61 -24.76
CA ARG A 295 -2.96 -14.37 -25.11
C ARG A 295 -4.38 -14.32 -24.53
N PHE A 296 -5.12 -15.41 -24.66
CA PHE A 296 -6.48 -15.50 -24.13
C PHE A 296 -6.48 -15.38 -22.61
N LEU A 297 -5.61 -16.12 -21.93
CA LEU A 297 -5.48 -16.10 -20.48
C LEU A 297 -5.05 -14.72 -19.97
N TRP A 298 -4.10 -14.04 -20.63
CA TRP A 298 -3.72 -12.66 -20.30
C TRP A 298 -4.92 -11.71 -20.35
N ARG A 299 -5.68 -11.74 -21.45
CA ARG A 299 -6.86 -10.89 -21.64
C ARG A 299 -7.94 -11.18 -20.60
N PHE A 300 -8.23 -12.46 -20.37
CA PHE A 300 -9.20 -12.90 -19.38
C PHE A 300 -8.78 -12.50 -17.96
N ALA A 301 -7.52 -12.75 -17.60
CA ALA A 301 -6.97 -12.38 -16.30
C ALA A 301 -6.97 -10.85 -16.08
N SER A 302 -6.59 -10.07 -17.09
CA SER A 302 -6.62 -8.60 -17.03
C SER A 302 -8.04 -8.06 -16.83
N PHE A 303 -9.02 -8.65 -17.52
CA PHE A 303 -10.44 -8.33 -17.34
C PHE A 303 -10.93 -8.71 -15.93
N CYS A 304 -10.68 -9.95 -15.49
CA CYS A 304 -11.04 -10.41 -14.15
C CYS A 304 -10.39 -9.56 -13.05
N CYS A 305 -9.13 -9.18 -13.21
CA CYS A 305 -8.39 -8.31 -12.28
C CYS A 305 -9.03 -6.91 -12.16
N THR A 306 -9.69 -6.43 -13.22
CA THR A 306 -10.42 -5.15 -13.21
C THR A 306 -11.80 -5.31 -12.57
N VAL A 307 -12.54 -6.35 -12.92
CA VAL A 307 -13.96 -6.50 -12.54
C VAL A 307 -14.14 -7.03 -11.12
N ILE A 308 -13.34 -8.01 -10.69
CA ILE A 308 -13.50 -8.66 -9.38
C ILE A 308 -13.47 -7.65 -8.23
N PRO A 309 -12.49 -6.73 -8.13
CA PRO A 309 -12.48 -5.73 -7.05
C PRO A 309 -13.72 -4.84 -7.06
N ILE A 310 -14.16 -4.36 -8.23
CA ILE A 310 -15.34 -3.49 -8.36
C ILE A 310 -16.59 -4.20 -7.81
N VAL A 311 -16.82 -5.45 -8.25
CA VAL A 311 -17.95 -6.25 -7.78
C VAL A 311 -17.86 -6.49 -6.28
N PHE A 312 -16.67 -6.78 -5.76
CA PHE A 312 -16.45 -6.97 -4.33
C PHE A 312 -16.84 -5.71 -3.53
N VAL A 313 -16.35 -4.52 -3.90
CA VAL A 313 -16.70 -3.27 -3.21
C VAL A 313 -18.19 -2.98 -3.23
N MET A 314 -18.82 -3.10 -4.40
CA MET A 314 -20.25 -2.84 -4.55
C MET A 314 -21.11 -3.83 -3.73
N SER A 315 -20.61 -5.04 -3.50
CA SER A 315 -21.32 -6.10 -2.77
C SER A 315 -21.17 -6.00 -1.24
N VAL A 316 -20.09 -5.37 -0.73
CA VAL A 316 -19.82 -5.25 0.71
C VAL A 316 -20.89 -4.43 1.45
N SER A 317 -21.39 -3.34 0.85
CA SER A 317 -22.28 -2.40 1.55
C SER A 317 -23.75 -2.86 1.73
N PRO A 318 -24.41 -3.52 0.76
CA PRO A 318 -25.82 -3.89 0.87
C PRO A 318 -26.03 -5.23 1.58
N LEU A 319 -25.13 -6.20 1.38
CA LEU A 319 -25.27 -7.57 1.88
C LEU A 319 -24.93 -7.69 3.37
N ARG A 320 -23.93 -6.94 3.85
CA ARG A 320 -23.56 -6.89 5.28
C ARG A 320 -24.71 -6.43 6.18
N LYS A 321 -25.63 -5.61 5.66
CA LYS A 321 -26.75 -5.02 6.42
C LYS A 321 -28.05 -5.84 6.38
N LYS A 322 -28.23 -6.75 5.41
CA LYS A 322 -29.52 -7.43 5.16
C LYS A 322 -29.61 -8.89 5.62
N GLY A 323 -28.48 -9.57 5.90
CA GLY A 323 -28.45 -11.04 5.94
C GLY A 323 -28.55 -11.75 7.30
N GLY A 324 -28.57 -11.03 8.43
CA GLY A 324 -28.39 -11.65 9.76
C GLY A 324 -27.10 -12.49 9.85
N ASN A 325 -27.01 -13.40 10.81
CA ASN A 325 -25.79 -14.20 11.03
C ASN A 325 -25.47 -15.17 9.86
N ILE A 326 -26.49 -15.77 9.25
CA ILE A 326 -26.31 -16.72 8.13
C ILE A 326 -25.83 -15.99 6.87
N GLY A 327 -26.42 -14.83 6.56
CA GLY A 327 -25.98 -14.03 5.42
C GLY A 327 -24.57 -13.48 5.60
N GLN A 328 -24.17 -13.14 6.83
CA GLN A 328 -22.77 -12.77 7.14
C GLN A 328 -21.80 -13.94 6.92
N LEU A 329 -22.17 -15.16 7.32
CA LEU A 329 -21.35 -16.35 7.08
C LEU A 329 -21.19 -16.64 5.58
N ILE A 330 -22.29 -16.65 4.83
CA ILE A 330 -22.25 -16.87 3.37
C ILE A 330 -21.42 -15.78 2.69
N PHE A 331 -21.62 -14.51 3.06
CA PHE A 331 -20.85 -13.40 2.54
C PHE A 331 -19.35 -13.56 2.84
N GLY A 332 -18.99 -14.00 4.05
CA GLY A 332 -17.62 -14.30 4.42
C GLY A 332 -17.00 -15.40 3.54
N LEU A 333 -17.71 -16.51 3.35
CA LEU A 333 -17.25 -17.62 2.51
C LEU A 333 -17.08 -17.22 1.04
N VAL A 334 -18.06 -16.50 0.48
CA VAL A 334 -17.98 -15.97 -0.89
C VAL A 334 -16.83 -14.98 -0.99
N GLY A 335 -16.65 -14.09 -0.01
CA GLY A 335 -15.55 -13.14 0.03
C GLY A 335 -14.18 -13.81 0.02
N VAL A 336 -13.99 -14.87 0.82
CA VAL A 336 -12.75 -15.67 0.82
C VAL A 336 -12.52 -16.33 -0.54
N MET A 337 -13.58 -16.87 -1.15
CA MET A 337 -13.48 -17.52 -2.46
C MET A 337 -13.13 -16.52 -3.58
N VAL A 338 -13.75 -15.34 -3.56
CA VAL A 338 -13.46 -14.23 -4.50
C VAL A 338 -12.02 -13.73 -4.32
N LEU A 339 -11.56 -13.58 -3.07
CA LEU A 339 -10.18 -13.20 -2.78
C LEU A 339 -9.18 -14.25 -3.28
N ALA A 340 -9.45 -15.54 -3.07
CA ALA A 340 -8.59 -16.62 -3.57
C ALA A 340 -8.52 -16.60 -5.11
N LEU A 341 -9.66 -16.42 -5.79
CA LEU A 341 -9.70 -16.29 -7.24
C LEU A 341 -8.91 -15.05 -7.71
N TYR A 342 -9.06 -13.92 -7.02
CA TYR A 342 -8.31 -12.72 -7.32
C TYR A 342 -6.81 -12.98 -7.23
N VAL A 343 -6.32 -13.56 -6.13
CA VAL A 343 -4.91 -13.90 -5.93
C VAL A 343 -4.40 -14.84 -7.03
N LEU A 344 -5.18 -15.84 -7.45
CA LEU A 344 -4.80 -16.71 -8.58
C LEU A 344 -4.63 -15.92 -9.88
N VAL A 345 -5.54 -14.99 -10.16
CA VAL A 345 -5.43 -14.08 -11.31
C VAL A 345 -4.15 -13.22 -11.21
N ARG A 346 -3.78 -12.72 -10.01
CA ARG A 346 -2.54 -11.96 -9.80
C ARG A 346 -1.29 -12.80 -10.06
N LEU A 347 -1.25 -14.01 -9.50
CA LEU A 347 -0.13 -14.93 -9.66
C LEU A 347 0.06 -15.30 -11.13
N TYR A 348 -1.03 -15.51 -11.86
CA TYR A 348 -0.96 -15.74 -13.30
C TYR A 348 -0.39 -14.52 -14.05
N LEU A 349 -0.90 -13.30 -13.81
CA LEU A 349 -0.40 -12.09 -14.50
C LEU A 349 1.10 -11.88 -14.23
N LEU A 350 1.56 -12.11 -13.00
CA LEU A 350 2.98 -12.03 -12.65
C LEU A 350 3.80 -13.14 -13.35
N ALA A 351 3.31 -14.38 -13.31
CA ALA A 351 3.98 -15.51 -13.95
C ALA A 351 4.09 -15.35 -15.47
N GLU A 352 3.00 -14.92 -16.13
CA GLU A 352 2.98 -14.61 -17.57
C GLU A 352 3.92 -13.45 -17.90
N SER A 353 4.00 -12.45 -17.03
CA SER A 353 4.92 -11.31 -17.22
C SER A 353 6.39 -11.75 -17.27
N LEU A 354 6.75 -12.76 -16.48
CA LEU A 354 8.08 -13.37 -16.50
C LEU A 354 8.25 -14.36 -17.66
N ALA A 355 7.23 -15.19 -17.90
CA ALA A 355 7.27 -16.23 -18.93
C ALA A 355 7.28 -15.65 -20.35
N GLY A 356 6.67 -14.48 -20.56
CA GLY A 356 6.67 -13.77 -21.83
C GLY A 356 8.07 -13.38 -22.32
N LEU A 357 9.04 -13.22 -21.40
CA LEU A 357 10.43 -12.90 -21.75
C LEU A 357 11.17 -14.04 -22.47
N ARG A 358 10.59 -15.26 -22.53
CA ARG A 358 11.16 -16.38 -23.30
C ARG A 358 11.21 -16.10 -24.80
N THR A 359 10.32 -15.25 -25.29
CA THR A 359 10.24 -14.87 -26.71
C THR A 359 9.55 -13.51 -26.81
N VAL A 360 10.32 -12.48 -27.14
CA VAL A 360 9.85 -11.11 -27.28
C VAL A 360 10.22 -10.54 -28.65
N PRO A 361 9.55 -9.50 -29.15
CA PRO A 361 10.02 -8.77 -30.33
C PRO A 361 11.46 -8.28 -30.11
N ALA A 362 12.33 -8.41 -31.10
CA ALA A 362 13.75 -8.02 -30.98
C ALA A 362 13.95 -6.57 -30.52
N ASP A 363 13.05 -5.66 -30.90
CA ASP A 363 13.07 -4.25 -30.52
C ASP A 363 12.89 -4.02 -28.99
N VAL A 364 12.49 -5.05 -28.23
CA VAL A 364 12.48 -4.98 -26.75
C VAL A 364 13.88 -4.74 -26.20
N TYR A 365 14.89 -5.32 -26.85
CA TYR A 365 16.29 -5.23 -26.44
C TYR A 365 17.01 -4.03 -27.04
N GLN A 366 16.36 -3.20 -27.86
CA GLN A 366 16.94 -1.94 -28.31
C GLN A 366 16.89 -0.90 -27.19
N SER A 367 18.01 -0.24 -26.93
CA SER A 367 18.09 0.88 -25.99
C SER A 367 17.44 2.14 -26.56
N VAL A 368 16.97 3.01 -25.67
CA VAL A 368 16.42 4.33 -26.04
C VAL A 368 17.53 5.19 -26.64
N GLU A 369 17.29 5.75 -27.82
CA GLU A 369 18.22 6.69 -28.45
C GLU A 369 18.03 8.10 -27.87
N TRP A 370 18.71 8.42 -26.76
CA TRP A 370 18.54 9.70 -26.07
C TRP A 370 18.87 10.93 -26.92
N SER A 371 19.77 10.81 -27.89
CA SER A 371 20.14 11.89 -28.82
C SER A 371 18.97 12.39 -29.67
N THR A 372 18.00 11.52 -29.97
CA THR A 372 16.80 11.87 -30.73
C THR A 372 15.79 12.67 -29.89
N LEU A 373 15.75 12.42 -28.58
CA LEU A 373 14.81 13.05 -27.64
C LEU A 373 15.37 14.33 -27.01
N ILE A 374 16.68 14.37 -26.77
CA ILE A 374 17.36 15.51 -26.15
C ILE A 374 18.55 15.91 -27.03
N PRO A 375 18.32 16.67 -28.13
CA PRO A 375 19.33 16.95 -29.14
C PRO A 375 20.57 17.70 -28.62
N HIS A 376 20.44 18.39 -27.49
CA HIS A 376 21.47 19.24 -26.87
C HIS A 376 22.35 18.52 -25.85
N LEU A 377 22.04 17.27 -25.47
CA LEU A 377 22.92 16.43 -24.63
C LEU A 377 23.97 15.66 -25.46
N GLY A 378 23.97 15.83 -26.79
CA GLY A 378 24.84 15.13 -27.74
C GLY A 378 25.94 15.98 -28.39
N LYS A 379 26.39 17.06 -27.74
CA LYS A 379 27.59 17.81 -28.17
C LYS A 379 28.60 17.93 -27.05
#